data_AF-A0A059WS70-F1
#
_entry.id   AF-A0A059WS70-F1
#
_cell.length_a   1.000
_cell.length_b   1.000
_cell.length_c   1.000
_cell.angle_alpha   90.00
_cell.angle_beta   90.00
_cell.angle_gamma   90.00
#
_symmetry.space_group_name_H-M   'P 1'
#
loop_
_entity.id
_entity.type
_entity.pdbx_description
1 polymer ?
#
loop_
_entity_poly.entity_id
_entity_poly.type
_entity_poly.pdbx_seq_one_letter_code
_entity_poly.pdbx_strand_id
1 'polypeptide(L)'
;MAKKRRNKKQIRQEKMPAITHVTSNKQKGLLLNLFERIYNLSLYKFRLISLVLITIGVYLVTLGILNISKVILEQVFIKPEIDGGSVISDEKLEDKSIGEGISTNIPEEIKDAGKTVSSVKTTAEIARMESLKKTNEIGVWVATDYKDGDIGKGNYTVVKGDTLWEISEAVYGNGANWSQILAANSSSIGFLANGSQALIVPGQVLVIP
;
A
#
# COMPACT_ATOMS: atom_id res chain seq x y z
N MET A 1 -13.25 70.51 -57.31
CA MET A 1 -12.78 69.84 -56.08
C MET A 1 -13.58 70.36 -54.88
N ALA A 2 -14.26 69.48 -54.16
CA ALA A 2 -15.27 69.78 -53.15
C ALA A 2 -14.66 70.18 -51.79
N LYS A 3 -15.13 71.31 -51.21
CA LYS A 3 -14.74 71.77 -49.86
C LYS A 3 -15.87 71.46 -48.87
N LYS A 4 -15.81 70.26 -48.27
CA LYS A 4 -16.77 69.73 -47.28
C LYS A 4 -16.65 70.49 -45.96
N ARG A 5 -17.61 71.38 -45.66
CA ARG A 5 -17.73 72.09 -44.37
C ARG A 5 -18.13 71.10 -43.27
N ARG A 6 -17.28 70.90 -42.26
CA ARG A 6 -17.58 70.08 -41.06
C ARG A 6 -18.33 70.95 -40.04
N ASN A 7 -19.58 70.61 -39.78
CA ASN A 7 -20.44 71.25 -38.78
C ASN A 7 -20.13 70.66 -37.39
N LYS A 8 -19.53 71.46 -36.50
CA LYS A 8 -19.14 71.03 -35.15
C LYS A 8 -20.32 71.26 -34.21
N LYS A 9 -21.21 70.26 -34.08
CA LYS A 9 -22.29 70.29 -33.08
C LYS A 9 -21.66 70.30 -31.67
N GLN A 10 -21.87 71.39 -30.95
CA GLN A 10 -21.44 71.60 -29.57
C GLN A 10 -22.35 70.76 -28.66
N ILE A 11 -21.80 69.70 -28.04
CA ILE A 11 -22.52 68.86 -27.09
C ILE A 11 -22.63 69.66 -25.78
N ARG A 12 -23.86 70.06 -25.41
CA ARG A 12 -24.15 70.59 -24.07
C ARG A 12 -23.86 69.50 -23.05
N GLN A 13 -22.87 69.71 -22.18
CA GLN A 13 -22.76 68.91 -20.97
C GLN A 13 -23.83 69.39 -19.99
N GLU A 14 -24.96 68.69 -19.93
CA GLU A 14 -25.92 68.88 -18.85
C GLU A 14 -25.31 68.31 -17.56
N LYS A 15 -24.94 69.21 -16.65
CA LYS A 15 -24.47 68.86 -15.31
C LYS A 15 -25.63 68.23 -14.54
N MET A 16 -25.63 66.90 -14.42
CA MET A 16 -26.64 66.18 -13.65
C MET A 16 -26.57 66.56 -12.16
N PRO A 17 -27.72 66.72 -11.47
CA PRO A 17 -27.73 66.97 -10.03
C PRO A 17 -27.23 65.72 -9.30
N ALA A 18 -26.29 65.90 -8.37
CA ALA A 18 -25.84 64.84 -7.50
C ALA A 18 -27.01 64.40 -6.59
N ILE A 19 -27.53 63.19 -6.82
CA ILE A 19 -28.52 62.58 -5.93
C ILE A 19 -27.77 62.07 -4.70
N THR A 20 -27.64 62.93 -3.68
CA THR A 20 -27.16 62.51 -2.37
C THR A 20 -28.33 61.93 -1.57
N HIS A 21 -28.40 60.60 -1.46
CA HIS A 21 -29.31 59.95 -0.53
C HIS A 21 -28.86 60.23 0.92
N VAL A 22 -29.49 61.22 1.57
CA VAL A 22 -29.34 61.46 3.02
C VAL A 22 -30.12 60.39 3.76
N THR A 23 -29.51 59.22 3.94
CA THR A 23 -30.01 58.22 4.89
C THR A 23 -29.69 58.70 6.30
N SER A 24 -30.74 59.04 7.07
CA SER A 24 -30.63 59.45 8.47
C SER A 24 -29.86 58.41 9.30
N ASN A 25 -28.98 58.85 10.22
CA ASN A 25 -28.18 57.97 11.08
C ASN A 25 -29.03 56.95 11.85
N LYS A 26 -30.30 57.26 12.14
CA LYS A 26 -31.25 56.33 12.78
C LYS A 26 -31.61 55.14 11.88
N GLN A 27 -31.80 55.38 10.57
CA GLN A 27 -32.07 54.33 9.59
C GLN A 27 -30.82 53.47 9.34
N LYS A 28 -29.63 54.08 9.29
CA LYS A 28 -28.36 53.35 9.19
C LYS A 28 -28.15 52.39 10.37
N GLY A 29 -28.40 52.86 11.60
CA GLY A 29 -28.29 52.02 12.80
C GLY A 29 -29.32 50.87 12.84
N LEU A 30 -30.53 51.10 12.31
CA LEU A 30 -31.56 50.07 12.24
C LEU A 30 -31.22 49.00 11.19
N LEU A 31 -30.71 49.41 10.02
CA LEU A 31 -30.23 48.49 9.00
C LEU A 31 -29.02 47.68 9.50
N LEU A 32 -28.05 48.30 10.17
CA LEU A 32 -26.89 47.60 10.72
C LEU A 32 -27.30 46.51 11.74
N ASN A 33 -28.23 46.82 12.64
CA ASN A 33 -28.76 45.85 13.59
C ASN A 33 -29.54 44.71 12.92
N LEU A 34 -30.25 44.98 11.82
CA LEU A 34 -30.93 43.94 11.05
C LEU A 34 -29.92 43.06 10.29
N PHE A 35 -28.87 43.66 9.71
CA PHE A 35 -27.80 42.91 9.04
C PHE A 35 -27.05 41.99 9.99
N GLU A 36 -26.71 42.45 11.20
CA GLU A 36 -26.08 41.58 12.21
C GLU A 36 -26.99 40.42 12.64
N ARG A 37 -28.29 40.67 12.82
CA ARG A 37 -29.26 39.61 13.17
C ARG A 37 -29.41 38.59 12.05
N ILE A 38 -29.44 39.03 10.79
CA ILE A 38 -29.51 38.14 9.62
C ILE A 38 -28.23 37.32 9.48
N TYR A 39 -27.06 37.94 9.70
CA TYR A 39 -25.76 37.26 9.64
C TYR A 39 -25.61 36.20 10.74
N ASN A 40 -25.98 36.53 11.98
CA ASN A 40 -25.93 35.59 13.11
C ASN A 40 -26.94 34.43 12.96
N LEU A 41 -28.10 34.68 12.34
CA LEU A 41 -29.08 33.63 12.02
C LEU A 41 -28.56 32.65 10.95
N SER A 42 -27.77 33.16 10.00
CA SER A 42 -27.07 32.38 8.98
C SER A 42 -25.95 31.53 9.59
N LEU A 43 -25.09 32.12 10.42
CA LEU A 43 -23.98 31.41 11.07
C LEU A 43 -24.43 30.28 11.99
N TYR A 44 -25.52 30.47 12.75
CA TYR A 44 -26.03 29.43 13.65
C TYR A 44 -26.47 28.16 12.90
N LYS A 45 -27.05 28.31 11.70
CA LYS A 45 -27.44 27.18 10.85
C LYS A 45 -26.21 26.40 10.35
N PHE A 46 -25.13 27.10 9.96
CA PHE A 46 -23.88 26.44 9.58
C PHE A 46 -23.23 25.70 10.76
N ARG A 47 -23.28 26.27 11.97
CA ARG A 47 -22.76 25.60 13.18
C ARG A 47 -23.57 24.34 13.54
N LEU A 48 -24.90 24.38 13.41
CA LEU A 48 -25.75 23.21 13.60
C LEU A 48 -25.49 22.12 12.54
N ILE A 49 -25.40 22.50 11.26
CA ILE A 49 -25.09 21.56 10.17
C ILE A 49 -23.71 20.92 10.39
N SER A 50 -22.71 21.72 10.77
CA SER A 50 -21.37 21.22 11.08
C SER A 50 -21.39 20.24 12.25
N LEU A 51 -22.13 20.52 13.33
CA LEU A 51 -22.27 19.62 14.47
C LEU A 51 -22.93 18.29 14.07
N VAL A 52 -24.00 18.35 13.25
CA VAL A 52 -24.66 17.15 12.71
C VAL A 52 -23.70 16.32 11.85
N LEU A 53 -22.94 16.95 10.95
CA LEU A 53 -21.96 16.26 10.11
C LEU A 53 -20.84 15.60 10.92
N ILE A 54 -20.35 16.26 11.98
CA ILE A 54 -19.35 15.68 12.88
C ILE A 54 -19.93 14.46 13.59
N THR A 55 -21.16 14.54 14.12
CA THR A 55 -21.79 13.40 14.80
C THR A 55 -22.03 12.21 13.86
N ILE A 56 -22.45 12.46 12.62
CA ILE A 56 -22.61 11.41 11.60
C ILE A 56 -21.26 10.79 11.26
N GLY A 57 -20.22 11.61 11.10
CA GLY A 57 -18.86 11.13 10.83
C GLY A 57 -18.33 10.22 11.94
N VAL A 58 -18.47 10.64 13.20
CA VAL A 58 -18.09 9.81 14.36
C VAL A 58 -18.89 8.50 14.38
N TYR A 59 -20.20 8.56 14.13
CA TYR A 59 -21.05 7.37 14.08
C TYR A 59 -20.59 6.37 13.01
N LEU A 60 -20.25 6.83 11.80
CA LEU A 60 -19.73 5.98 10.72
C LEU A 60 -18.39 5.35 11.09
N VAL A 61 -17.49 6.10 11.72
CA VAL A 61 -16.20 5.57 12.20
C VAL A 61 -16.43 4.49 13.26
N THR A 62 -17.33 4.72 14.23
CA THR A 62 -17.65 3.71 15.26
C THR A 62 -18.27 2.45 14.67
N LEU A 63 -19.17 2.56 13.68
CA LEU A 63 -19.73 1.40 12.98
C LEU A 63 -18.68 0.63 12.19
N GLY A 64 -17.76 1.34 11.52
CA GLY A 64 -16.63 0.73 10.82
C GLY A 64 -15.74 -0.07 11.76
N ILE A 65 -15.36 0.51 12.89
CA ILE A 65 -14.54 -0.17 13.92
C ILE A 65 -15.26 -1.41 14.45
N LEU A 66 -16.55 -1.33 14.78
CA LEU A 66 -17.32 -2.48 15.27
C LEU A 66 -17.42 -3.61 14.23
N ASN A 67 -17.57 -3.28 12.95
CA ASN A 67 -17.62 -4.28 11.88
C ASN A 67 -16.25 -4.98 11.71
N ILE A 68 -15.16 -4.22 11.77
CA ILE A 68 -13.79 -4.77 11.74
C ILE A 68 -13.53 -5.64 12.98
N SER A 69 -13.91 -5.18 14.18
CA SER A 69 -13.78 -5.97 15.41
C SER A 69 -14.55 -7.29 15.35
N LYS A 70 -15.74 -7.32 14.74
CA LYS A 70 -16.50 -8.57 14.57
C LYS A 70 -15.77 -9.57 13.66
N VAL A 71 -15.24 -9.11 12.53
CA VAL A 71 -14.47 -9.96 11.58
C VAL A 71 -13.22 -10.53 12.26
N ILE A 72 -12.51 -9.73 13.07
CA ILE A 72 -11.29 -10.18 13.75
C ILE A 72 -11.63 -11.16 14.89
N LEU A 73 -12.70 -10.94 15.65
CA LEU A 73 -13.11 -11.86 16.72
C LEU A 73 -13.57 -13.23 16.18
N GLU A 74 -14.18 -13.27 15.00
CA GLU A 74 -14.61 -14.54 14.38
C GLU A 74 -13.42 -15.35 13.83
N GLN A 75 -12.32 -14.69 13.45
CA GLN A 75 -11.08 -15.34 13.01
C GLN A 75 -10.16 -15.77 14.17
N VAL A 76 -10.30 -15.16 15.36
CA VAL A 76 -9.46 -15.44 16.53
C VAL A 76 -10.01 -16.56 17.41
N PHE A 77 -11.32 -16.85 17.40
CA PHE A 77 -11.95 -17.84 18.29
C PHE A 77 -12.12 -19.26 17.72
N ILE A 78 -11.72 -19.55 16.48
CA ILE A 78 -11.64 -20.94 16.01
C ILE A 78 -10.27 -21.51 16.38
N LYS A 79 -10.23 -22.18 17.53
CA LYS A 79 -9.13 -23.05 17.94
C LYS A 79 -9.14 -24.27 17.02
N PRO A 80 -8.09 -24.58 16.23
CA PRO A 80 -8.01 -25.88 15.59
C PRO A 80 -7.88 -26.92 16.71
N GLU A 81 -8.91 -27.73 16.87
CA GLU A 81 -8.85 -28.96 17.65
C GLU A 81 -7.91 -29.90 16.90
N ILE A 82 -6.63 -29.88 17.32
CA ILE A 82 -5.67 -30.89 16.91
C ILE A 82 -6.05 -32.13 17.69
N ASP A 83 -6.97 -32.91 17.13
CA ASP A 83 -7.30 -34.21 17.67
C ASP A 83 -6.10 -35.13 17.44
N GLY A 84 -5.37 -35.34 18.52
CA GLY A 84 -4.25 -36.27 18.57
C GLY A 84 -4.81 -37.68 18.60
N GLY A 85 -4.61 -38.43 17.53
CA GLY A 85 -4.86 -39.87 17.58
C GLY A 85 -4.81 -40.58 16.24
N SER A 86 -3.68 -41.28 16.03
CA SER A 86 -3.64 -42.63 15.42
C SER A 86 -4.01 -42.71 13.93
N VAL A 87 -3.27 -43.35 13.03
CA VAL A 87 -2.84 -44.75 13.03
C VAL A 87 -1.80 -44.88 11.91
N ILE A 88 -0.66 -45.50 12.21
CA ILE A 88 0.21 -46.12 11.23
C ILE A 88 -0.61 -47.23 10.55
N SER A 89 -0.88 -47.10 9.25
CA SER A 89 -1.29 -48.22 8.42
C SER A 89 -0.26 -48.35 7.30
N ASP A 90 0.57 -49.37 7.44
CA ASP A 90 1.40 -49.88 6.37
C ASP A 90 0.54 -50.14 5.13
N GLU A 91 0.85 -49.50 4.01
CA GLU A 91 0.46 -50.03 2.70
C GLU A 91 1.67 -50.01 1.79
N LYS A 92 2.28 -51.19 1.71
CA LYS A 92 3.38 -51.54 0.83
C LYS A 92 2.83 -52.38 -0.32
N LEU A 93 3.34 -52.05 -1.52
CA LEU A 93 3.35 -52.77 -2.80
C LEU A 93 2.18 -52.48 -3.76
N GLU A 94 2.50 -51.76 -4.84
CA GLU A 94 2.70 -52.47 -6.11
C GLU A 94 3.75 -51.77 -7.00
N ASP A 95 4.71 -52.59 -7.43
CA ASP A 95 5.80 -52.34 -8.36
C ASP A 95 5.27 -52.44 -9.79
N LYS A 96 5.65 -51.47 -10.65
CA LYS A 96 5.74 -51.72 -12.08
C LYS A 96 7.00 -51.08 -12.67
N SER A 97 8.08 -51.84 -12.54
CA SER A 97 9.15 -52.02 -13.52
C SER A 97 8.81 -51.51 -14.93
N ILE A 98 9.63 -50.57 -15.42
CA ILE A 98 10.20 -50.67 -16.76
C ILE A 98 11.69 -50.29 -16.63
N GLY A 99 12.57 -51.24 -16.94
CA GLY A 99 14.01 -51.03 -17.14
C GLY A 99 14.26 -50.01 -18.25
N GLU A 100 15.46 -49.50 -18.46
CA GLU A 100 16.67 -50.26 -18.79
C GLU A 100 17.79 -49.21 -18.96
N GLY A 101 19.01 -49.51 -18.51
CA GLY A 101 20.17 -48.65 -18.77
C GLY A 101 21.23 -48.62 -17.68
N ILE A 102 21.86 -49.77 -17.42
CA ILE A 102 23.08 -49.88 -16.62
C ILE A 102 24.26 -49.29 -17.42
N SER A 103 25.06 -48.41 -16.81
CA SER A 103 26.50 -48.45 -17.02
C SER A 103 27.22 -48.05 -15.75
N THR A 104 27.71 -49.09 -15.08
CA THR A 104 28.72 -49.13 -14.04
C THR A 104 29.97 -48.33 -14.43
N ASN A 105 30.51 -47.56 -13.47
CA ASN A 105 31.94 -47.55 -13.13
C ASN A 105 32.15 -46.73 -11.86
N ILE A 106 32.26 -47.42 -10.72
CA ILE A 106 32.94 -46.93 -9.53
C ILE A 106 34.35 -47.52 -9.58
N PRO A 107 35.39 -46.69 -9.43
CA PRO A 107 36.57 -47.10 -8.68
C PRO A 107 36.59 -46.39 -7.34
N GLU A 108 36.69 -47.23 -6.32
CA GLU A 108 36.91 -46.91 -4.92
C GLU A 108 38.39 -46.49 -4.70
N GLU A 109 38.64 -45.83 -3.55
CA GLU A 109 39.94 -45.55 -2.92
C GLU A 109 40.76 -44.33 -3.47
N ILE A 110 41.26 -43.32 -2.72
CA ILE A 110 41.76 -43.21 -1.34
C ILE A 110 41.81 -41.73 -0.85
N LYS A 111 41.32 -41.49 0.39
CA LYS A 111 41.73 -40.55 1.48
C LYS A 111 42.08 -39.07 1.19
N ASP A 112 41.43 -38.18 1.97
CA ASP A 112 42.03 -37.34 3.03
C ASP A 112 41.37 -35.94 3.13
N ALA A 113 41.11 -35.53 4.37
CA ALA A 113 40.75 -34.21 4.89
C ALA A 113 39.74 -33.31 4.12
N GLY A 114 38.48 -33.23 4.59
CA GLY A 114 37.56 -32.20 4.10
C GLY A 114 36.14 -32.18 4.68
N LYS A 115 36.00 -31.83 5.96
CA LYS A 115 34.87 -31.04 6.51
C LYS A 115 33.46 -31.40 6.01
N THR A 116 32.87 -32.44 6.60
CA THR A 116 31.42 -32.69 6.57
C THR A 116 30.67 -31.59 7.33
N VAL A 117 30.26 -30.52 6.64
CA VAL A 117 29.16 -29.63 7.07
C VAL A 117 28.43 -29.15 5.83
N SER A 118 27.29 -29.78 5.48
CA SER A 118 26.26 -29.16 4.63
C SER A 118 24.94 -29.92 4.71
N SER A 119 24.26 -29.85 5.86
CA SER A 119 22.82 -30.14 5.94
C SER A 119 22.23 -29.54 7.22
N VAL A 120 22.47 -28.24 7.42
CA VAL A 120 21.67 -27.45 8.36
C VAL A 120 21.07 -26.33 7.52
N LYS A 121 19.80 -26.49 7.13
CA LYS A 121 19.04 -25.40 6.51
C LYS A 121 19.00 -24.26 7.53
N THR A 122 19.41 -23.07 7.11
CA THR A 122 19.43 -21.89 7.97
C THR A 122 18.00 -21.52 8.41
N THR A 123 17.86 -20.87 9.57
CA THR A 123 16.57 -20.44 10.11
C THR A 123 15.77 -19.59 9.11
N ALA A 124 16.45 -18.74 8.34
CA ALA A 124 15.86 -17.95 7.26
C ALA A 124 15.29 -18.82 6.12
N GLU A 125 15.94 -19.94 5.79
CA GLU A 125 15.46 -20.85 4.74
C GLU A 125 14.23 -21.65 5.17
N ILE A 126 14.11 -21.97 6.47
CA ILE A 126 12.92 -22.63 7.03
C ILE A 126 11.72 -21.67 7.02
N ALA A 127 11.91 -20.43 7.48
CA ALA A 127 10.86 -19.41 7.47
C ALA A 127 10.30 -19.13 6.06
N ARG A 128 11.18 -19.06 5.05
CA ARG A 128 10.80 -18.94 3.63
C ARG A 128 9.94 -20.11 3.14
N MET A 129 10.31 -21.33 3.50
CA MET A 129 9.56 -22.52 3.07
C MET A 129 8.17 -22.60 3.71
N GLU A 130 8.03 -22.12 4.94
CA GLU A 130 6.74 -22.07 5.65
C GLU A 130 5.79 -21.03 5.07
N SER A 131 6.28 -19.82 4.76
CA SER A 131 5.46 -18.77 4.14
C SER A 131 4.97 -19.16 2.73
N LEU A 132 5.81 -19.83 1.95
CA LEU A 132 5.45 -20.38 0.64
C LEU A 132 4.34 -21.43 0.70
N LYS A 133 4.44 -22.38 1.63
CA LYS A 133 3.41 -23.41 1.85
C LYS A 133 2.08 -22.75 2.24
N LYS A 134 2.13 -21.84 3.21
CA LYS A 134 0.95 -21.13 3.71
C LYS A 134 0.26 -20.29 2.63
N THR A 135 1.04 -19.62 1.78
CA THR A 135 0.50 -18.83 0.66
C THR A 135 -0.18 -19.74 -0.39
N ASN A 136 0.39 -20.90 -0.68
CA ASN A 136 -0.18 -21.85 -1.66
C ASN A 136 -1.46 -22.53 -1.14
N GLU A 137 -1.58 -22.76 0.16
CA GLU A 137 -2.73 -23.43 0.78
C GLU A 137 -3.92 -22.47 0.97
N ILE A 138 -3.67 -21.20 1.28
CA ILE A 138 -4.72 -20.25 1.68
C ILE A 138 -5.09 -19.29 0.52
N GLY A 139 -4.25 -19.17 -0.52
CA GLY A 139 -4.48 -18.25 -1.64
C GLY A 139 -4.38 -16.77 -1.26
N VAL A 140 -3.97 -16.47 -0.03
CA VAL A 140 -3.76 -15.13 0.51
C VAL A 140 -2.27 -14.88 0.62
N TRP A 141 -1.81 -13.70 0.20
CA TRP A 141 -0.41 -13.30 0.39
C TRP A 141 -0.08 -13.23 1.88
N VAL A 142 0.98 -13.92 2.28
CA VAL A 142 1.52 -13.88 3.64
C VAL A 142 2.93 -13.30 3.55
N ALA A 143 3.18 -12.24 4.32
CA ALA A 143 4.49 -11.64 4.47
C ALA A 143 5.53 -12.69 4.90
N THR A 144 6.74 -12.59 4.37
CA THR A 144 7.84 -13.52 4.70
C THR A 144 8.42 -13.28 6.10
N ASP A 145 8.04 -12.17 6.74
CA ASP A 145 8.45 -11.73 8.09
C ASP A 145 9.98 -11.71 8.28
N TYR A 146 10.70 -11.25 7.27
CA TYR A 146 12.15 -11.09 7.36
C TYR A 146 12.55 -10.12 8.48
N LYS A 147 13.63 -10.47 9.18
CA LYS A 147 14.28 -9.64 10.19
C LYS A 147 15.54 -9.02 9.63
N ASP A 148 15.94 -7.90 10.23
CA ASP A 148 17.20 -7.24 9.91
C ASP A 148 18.38 -8.22 10.08
N GLY A 149 19.18 -8.35 9.03
CA GLY A 149 20.29 -9.29 8.92
C GLY A 149 19.96 -10.64 8.29
N ASP A 150 18.69 -10.95 7.98
CA ASP A 150 18.32 -12.21 7.34
C ASP A 150 18.83 -12.35 5.90
N ILE A 151 19.05 -11.22 5.23
CA ILE A 151 19.58 -11.15 3.86
C ILE A 151 20.85 -10.30 3.86
N GLY A 152 21.93 -10.87 3.34
CA GLY A 152 23.20 -10.17 3.17
C GLY A 152 23.28 -9.39 1.87
N LYS A 153 24.23 -8.45 1.81
CA LYS A 153 24.65 -7.77 0.57
C LYS A 153 25.20 -8.78 -0.44
N GLY A 154 25.10 -8.47 -1.73
CA GLY A 154 25.54 -9.32 -2.83
C GLY A 154 24.38 -9.83 -3.69
N ASN A 155 24.46 -11.07 -4.17
CA ASN A 155 23.42 -11.64 -5.04
C ASN A 155 22.33 -12.30 -4.20
N TYR A 156 21.09 -11.88 -4.39
CA TYR A 156 19.90 -12.46 -3.77
C TYR A 156 18.97 -13.06 -4.83
N THR A 157 18.46 -14.26 -4.60
CA THR A 157 17.47 -14.88 -5.50
C THR A 157 16.08 -14.69 -4.91
N VAL A 158 15.20 -14.01 -5.65
CA VAL A 158 13.84 -13.68 -5.24
C VAL A 158 13.03 -14.96 -5.03
N VAL A 159 12.34 -15.03 -3.91
CA VAL A 159 11.45 -16.13 -3.56
C VAL A 159 9.99 -15.69 -3.76
N LYS A 160 9.09 -16.64 -4.02
CA LYS A 160 7.67 -16.30 -4.19
C LYS A 160 7.12 -15.67 -2.90
N GLY A 161 6.44 -14.54 -3.06
CA GLY A 161 5.91 -13.75 -1.95
C GLY A 161 6.78 -12.56 -1.57
N ASP A 162 8.06 -12.53 -1.99
CA ASP A 162 8.95 -11.43 -1.69
C ASP A 162 8.48 -10.09 -2.29
N THR A 163 8.73 -9.03 -1.54
CA THR A 163 8.66 -7.66 -2.02
C THR A 163 10.02 -6.96 -1.86
N LEU A 164 10.32 -5.96 -2.70
CA LEU A 164 11.53 -5.16 -2.51
C LEU A 164 11.56 -4.45 -1.15
N TRP A 165 10.39 -4.19 -0.56
CA TRP A 165 10.28 -3.60 0.78
C TRP A 165 10.80 -4.56 1.85
N GLU A 166 10.28 -5.79 1.90
CA GLU A 166 10.68 -6.79 2.89
C GLU A 166 12.15 -7.19 2.71
N ILE A 167 12.63 -7.32 1.47
CA ILE A 167 14.06 -7.54 1.21
C ILE A 167 14.88 -6.36 1.74
N SER A 168 14.43 -5.12 1.57
CA SER A 168 15.13 -3.94 2.08
C SER A 168 15.11 -3.85 3.61
N GLU A 169 14.03 -4.29 4.27
CA GLU A 169 13.99 -4.42 5.73
C GLU A 169 14.99 -5.46 6.21
N ALA A 170 15.09 -6.59 5.51
CA ALA A 170 16.01 -7.66 5.84
C ALA A 170 17.49 -7.27 5.70
N VAL A 171 17.82 -6.39 4.75
CA VAL A 171 19.21 -6.01 4.44
C VAL A 171 19.64 -4.75 5.21
N TYR A 172 18.77 -3.76 5.28
CA TYR A 172 19.12 -2.42 5.77
C TYR A 172 18.40 -2.03 7.05
N GLY A 173 17.56 -2.92 7.62
CA GLY A 173 16.69 -2.62 8.75
C GLY A 173 15.60 -1.58 8.45
N ASN A 174 15.47 -1.15 7.20
CA ASN A 174 14.52 -0.12 6.79
C ASN A 174 14.03 -0.37 5.35
N GLY A 175 12.73 -0.66 5.24
CA GLY A 175 12.09 -0.96 3.96
C GLY A 175 12.11 0.20 2.97
N ALA A 176 12.15 1.45 3.43
CA ALA A 176 12.21 2.64 2.56
C ALA A 176 13.47 2.68 1.67
N ASN A 177 14.50 1.90 2.01
CA ASN A 177 15.73 1.76 1.22
C ASN A 177 15.58 0.83 0.00
N TRP A 178 14.37 0.32 -0.29
CA TRP A 178 14.08 -0.51 -1.46
C TRP A 178 14.50 0.14 -2.79
N SER A 179 14.51 1.48 -2.84
CA SER A 179 14.97 2.27 -3.99
C SER A 179 16.44 2.04 -4.34
N GLN A 180 17.29 1.68 -3.37
CA GLN A 180 18.70 1.35 -3.60
C GLN A 180 18.83 0.03 -4.38
N ILE A 181 18.05 -0.98 -3.98
CA ILE A 181 17.97 -2.27 -4.67
C ILE A 181 17.42 -2.08 -6.08
N LEU A 182 16.36 -1.27 -6.23
CA LEU A 182 15.80 -0.93 -7.54
C LEU A 182 16.85 -0.26 -8.44
N ALA A 183 17.58 0.74 -7.93
CA ALA A 183 18.59 1.46 -8.71
C ALA A 183 19.70 0.53 -9.22
N ALA A 184 20.17 -0.39 -8.36
CA ALA A 184 21.19 -1.37 -8.70
C ALA A 184 20.73 -2.41 -9.75
N ASN A 185 19.41 -2.63 -9.87
CA ASN A 185 18.81 -3.64 -10.75
C ASN A 185 17.89 -3.02 -11.81
N SER A 186 18.08 -1.75 -12.14
CA SER A 186 17.19 -1.00 -13.04
C SER A 186 17.07 -1.58 -14.46
N SER A 187 18.04 -2.39 -14.89
CA SER A 187 18.01 -3.11 -16.18
C SER A 187 17.21 -4.41 -16.15
N SER A 188 16.98 -4.99 -14.97
CA SER A 188 16.30 -6.29 -14.80
C SER A 188 14.93 -6.17 -14.13
N ILE A 189 14.66 -5.06 -13.43
CA ILE A 189 13.37 -4.80 -12.77
C ILE A 189 12.51 -3.93 -13.67
N GLY A 190 11.35 -4.47 -14.04
CA GLY A 190 10.29 -3.72 -14.72
C GLY A 190 9.36 -3.02 -13.74
N PHE A 191 8.32 -2.38 -14.29
CA PHE A 191 7.21 -1.84 -13.51
C PHE A 191 5.89 -2.41 -14.02
N LEU A 192 4.88 -2.43 -13.17
CA LEU A 192 3.51 -2.65 -13.63
C LEU A 192 3.11 -1.59 -14.67
N ALA A 193 2.14 -1.91 -15.53
CA ALA A 193 1.72 -1.03 -16.62
C ALA A 193 1.25 0.36 -16.18
N ASN A 194 0.80 0.48 -14.93
CA ASN A 194 0.38 1.74 -14.29
C ASN A 194 1.54 2.49 -13.59
N GLY A 195 2.77 1.95 -13.62
CA GLY A 195 3.97 2.52 -13.01
C GLY A 195 3.99 2.51 -11.47
N SER A 196 2.99 1.91 -10.80
CA SER A 196 2.83 2.07 -9.35
C SER A 196 3.76 1.18 -8.52
N GLN A 197 4.31 0.11 -9.10
CA GLN A 197 5.09 -0.87 -8.36
C GLN A 197 6.16 -1.51 -9.24
N ALA A 198 7.36 -1.63 -8.67
CA ALA A 198 8.47 -2.39 -9.24
C ALA A 198 8.12 -3.88 -9.26
N LEU A 199 8.29 -4.52 -10.40
CA LEU A 199 7.95 -5.93 -10.61
C LEU A 199 9.19 -6.80 -10.45
N ILE A 200 9.16 -7.66 -9.43
CA ILE A 200 10.13 -8.75 -9.25
C ILE A 200 9.42 -10.09 -9.39
N VAL A 201 10.12 -11.08 -9.93
CA VAL A 201 9.57 -12.43 -10.13
C VAL A 201 10.37 -13.48 -9.38
N PRO A 202 9.73 -14.56 -8.89
CA PRO A 202 10.45 -15.65 -8.23
C PRO A 202 11.53 -16.24 -9.14
N GLY A 203 12.71 -16.51 -8.59
CA GLY A 203 13.90 -16.97 -9.31
C GLY A 203 14.73 -15.84 -9.95
N GLN A 204 14.26 -14.59 -9.93
CA GLN A 204 15.06 -13.45 -10.37
C GLN A 204 16.23 -13.20 -9.43
N VAL A 205 17.42 -12.99 -9.97
CA VAL A 205 18.60 -12.62 -9.18
C VAL A 205 18.71 -11.10 -9.13
N LEU A 206 18.79 -10.56 -7.91
CA LEU A 206 18.97 -9.16 -7.60
C LEU A 206 20.34 -8.91 -6.99
N VAL A 207 20.96 -7.81 -7.38
CA VAL A 207 22.15 -7.27 -6.71
C VAL A 207 21.71 -6.38 -5.55
N ILE A 208 22.20 -6.69 -4.35
CA ILE A 208 21.95 -5.97 -3.10
C ILE A 208 23.20 -5.16 -2.74
N PRO A 209 23.18 -3.82 -2.86
CA PRO A 209 24.32 -2.94 -2.57
C PRO A 209 24.78 -2.91 -1.11
#